data_AF-A6MVR9-F1
#
_entry.id   AF-A6MVR9-F1
#
_cell.length_a   1.000
_cell.length_b   1.000
_cell.length_c   1.000
_cell.angle_alpha   90.00
_cell.angle_beta   90.00
_cell.angle_gamma   90.00
#
_symmetry.space_group_name_H-M   'P 1'
#
loop_
_entity.id
_entity.type
_entity.pdbx_description
1 polymer ?
#
loop_
_entity_poly.entity_id
_entity_poly.type
_entity_poly.pdbx_seq_one_letter_code
_entity_poly.pdbx_strand_id
1 'polypeptide(L)' 'MAVPKKRTSKMKSRSRRSVWMNKSNIQAQRALSLAKSLATNNNTTFVYSSSNSDVAEE' A
#
# COMPACT_ATOMS: atom_id res chain seq x y z
N MET A 1 -17.15 31.29 7.60
CA MET A 1 -16.23 30.14 7.42
C MET A 1 -14.94 30.41 8.16
N ALA A 2 -14.38 29.43 8.87
CA ALA A 2 -13.13 29.61 9.59
C ALA A 2 -11.95 29.65 8.61
N VAL A 3 -11.11 30.68 8.72
CA VAL A 3 -9.90 30.84 7.91
C VAL A 3 -8.65 30.84 8.80
N PRO A 4 -7.54 30.22 8.37
CA PRO A 4 -6.32 30.21 9.15
C PRO A 4 -5.72 31.61 9.23
N LYS A 5 -5.56 32.13 10.45
CA LYS A 5 -4.99 33.47 10.67
C LYS A 5 -3.52 33.57 10.23
N LYS A 6 -2.78 32.46 10.31
CA LYS A 6 -1.37 32.33 9.93
C LYS A 6 -1.12 30.96 9.31
N ARG A 7 -0.10 30.88 8.45
CA ARG A 7 0.35 29.60 7.87
C ARG A 7 0.90 28.69 8.96
N THR A 8 0.78 27.38 8.76
CA THR A 8 1.43 26.41 9.63
C THR A 8 2.95 26.44 9.45
N SER A 9 3.70 26.15 10.51
CA SER A 9 5.17 26.06 10.42
C SER A 9 5.57 24.93 9.46
N LYS A 10 6.75 25.08 8.81
CA LYS A 10 7.31 24.06 7.92
C LYS A 10 7.38 22.69 8.61
N MET A 11 7.73 22.67 9.89
CA MET A 11 7.82 21.45 10.71
C MET A 11 6.47 20.73 10.83
N LYS A 12 5.39 21.45 11.20
CA LYS A 12 4.05 20.85 11.32
C LYS A 12 3.53 20.32 9.98
N SER A 13 3.79 21.04 8.88
CA SER A 13 3.40 20.56 7.54
C SER A 13 4.16 19.30 7.13
N ARG A 14 5.48 19.23 7.39
CA ARG A 14 6.31 18.05 7.11
C ARG A 14 5.91 16.84 7.95
N SER A 15 5.63 17.03 9.24
CA SER A 15 5.16 15.96 10.13
C SER A 15 3.86 15.33 9.61
N ARG A 16 2.88 16.13 9.20
CA ARG A 16 1.63 15.62 8.59
C ARG A 16 1.88 14.84 7.31
N ARG A 17 2.78 15.33 6.44
CA ARG A 17 3.17 14.61 5.21
C ARG A 17 3.83 13.27 5.53
N SER A 18 4.71 13.21 6.54
CA SER A 18 5.35 11.97 6.98
C SER A 18 4.32 10.92 7.41
N VAL A 19 3.32 11.31 8.20
CA VAL A 19 2.22 10.42 8.60
C VAL A 19 1.46 9.88 7.37
N TRP A 20 1.22 10.71 6.36
CA TRP A 20 0.56 10.27 5.12
C TRP A 20 1.42 9.27 4.33
N MET A 21 2.74 9.52 4.21
CA MET A 21 3.68 8.60 3.55
C MET A 21 3.91 7.29 4.33
N ASN A 22 3.81 7.33 5.66
CA ASN A 22 3.96 6.10 6.44
C ASN A 22 2.84 5.08 6.15
N LYS A 23 1.63 5.56 5.82
CA LYS A 23 0.52 4.68 5.43
C LYS A 23 0.84 3.87 4.18
N SER A 24 1.48 4.47 3.18
CA SER A 24 1.87 3.74 1.95
C SER A 24 2.94 2.69 2.24
N ASN A 25 3.90 2.98 3.12
CA ASN A 25 4.93 2.00 3.51
C ASN A 25 4.32 0.75 4.15
N ILE A 26 3.34 0.92 5.04
CA ILE A 26 2.64 -0.20 5.69
C ILE A 26 1.91 -1.05 4.64
N GLN A 27 1.23 -0.42 3.67
CA GLN A 27 0.53 -1.16 2.62
C GLN A 27 1.50 -1.86 1.66
N ALA A 28 2.64 -1.26 1.35
CA ALA A 28 3.67 -1.89 0.53
C ALA A 28 4.23 -3.16 1.19
N GLN A 29 4.47 -3.14 2.51
CA GLN A 29 4.91 -4.32 3.26
C GLN A 29 3.87 -5.45 3.22
N ARG A 30 2.59 -5.12 3.40
CA ARG A 30 1.50 -6.10 3.31
C ARG A 30 1.37 -6.70 1.91
N ALA A 31 1.46 -5.86 0.87
CA ALA A 31 1.41 -6.31 -0.51
C ALA A 31 2.58 -7.25 -0.84
N LEU A 32 3.79 -6.93 -0.37
CA LEU A 32 4.96 -7.78 -0.56
C LEU A 32 4.81 -9.13 0.18
N SER A 33 4.30 -9.12 1.41
CA SER A 33 3.99 -10.35 2.15
C SER A 33 2.98 -11.22 1.41
N LEU A 34 1.94 -10.61 0.86
CA LEU A 34 0.91 -11.30 0.08
C LEU A 34 1.48 -11.91 -1.20
N ALA A 35 2.27 -11.14 -1.96
CA ALA A 35 2.89 -11.59 -3.20
C ALA A 35 3.82 -12.79 -2.97
N LYS A 36 4.64 -12.75 -1.91
CA LYS A 36 5.49 -13.91 -1.55
C LYS A 36 4.67 -15.15 -1.23
N SER A 37 3.59 -15.00 -0.48
CA SER A 37 2.70 -16.11 -0.12
C SER A 37 2.01 -16.71 -1.35
N LEU A 38 1.65 -15.88 -2.32
CA LEU A 38 1.08 -16.33 -3.59
C LEU A 38 2.12 -17.07 -4.45
N ALA A 39 3.35 -16.56 -4.52
CA ALA A 39 4.43 -17.17 -5.30
C ALA A 39 4.81 -18.58 -4.81
N THR A 40 4.72 -18.83 -3.51
CA THR A 40 5.01 -20.16 -2.93
C THR A 40 3.78 -21.08 -2.89
N ASN A 41 2.67 -20.72 -3.55
CA ASN A 41 1.39 -21.45 -3.51
C ASN A 41 0.90 -21.78 -2.09
N ASN A 42 1.21 -20.91 -1.11
CA ASN A 42 0.68 -21.07 0.24
C ASN A 42 -0.83 -20.76 0.24
N ASN A 43 -1.57 -21.37 1.16
CA ASN A 43 -2.99 -21.13 1.30
C ASN A 43 -3.27 -19.66 1.69
N THR A 44 -3.72 -18.87 0.72
CA THR A 44 -4.14 -17.48 0.93
C THR A 44 -5.60 -17.31 0.55
N THR A 45 -6.30 -16.38 1.21
CA THR A 45 -7.70 -16.03 0.91
C THR A 45 -7.84 -15.15 -0.34
N PHE A 46 -6.72 -14.80 -1.00
CA PHE A 46 -6.70 -13.92 -2.15
C PHE A 46 -6.97 -14.71 -3.44
N VAL A 47 -8.14 -14.50 -4.03
CA VAL A 47 -8.52 -15.13 -5.30
C VAL A 47 -8.12 -14.22 -6.45
N TYR A 48 -7.21 -14.69 -7.31
CA TYR A 48 -6.87 -14.03 -8.56
C TYR A 48 -7.69 -14.66 -9.70
N SER A 49 -8.61 -13.91 -10.29
CA SER A 49 -9.36 -14.34 -11.47
C SER A 49 -8.52 -14.08 -12.72
N SER A 50 -7.75 -15.08 -13.16
CA SER A 50 -7.04 -15.04 -14.43
C SER A 50 -8.05 -15.15 -15.58
N SER A 51 -8.57 -14.03 -16.06
CA SER A 51 -9.32 -13.99 -17.33
C SER A 51 -8.36 -13.82 -18.50
N ASN A 52 -7.49 -14.82 -18.67
CA ASN A 52 -6.95 -15.26 -19.95
C ASN A 52 -6.23 -16.58 -19.70
N SER A 53 -6.59 -17.57 -20.50
CA SER A 53 -5.97 -18.87 -20.59
C SER A 53 -4.48 -18.76 -20.94
N ASP A 54 -3.74 -19.81 -20.60
CA ASP A 54 -2.44 -20.16 -21.20
C ASP A 54 -1.22 -19.33 -20.78
N VAL A 55 -0.69 -19.65 -19.59
CA VAL A 55 0.74 -19.95 -19.47
C VAL A 55 0.84 -21.25 -18.68
N ALA A 56 0.79 -22.36 -19.43
CA ALA A 56 1.40 -23.60 -19.02
C ALA A 56 2.88 -23.34 -18.77
N GLU A 57 3.40 -23.70 -17.61
CA GLU A 57 4.75 -24.23 -17.48
C GLU A 57 4.78 -25.19 -16.29
N GLU A 58 5.46 -26.30 -16.50
CA GLU A 58 5.95 -27.24 -15.49
C GLU A 58 6.66 -26.56 -14.31
#